data_AF-A0A368ZLP6-F1
#
_entry.id   AF-A0A368ZLP6-F1
#
_cell.length_a   1.000
_cell.length_b   1.000
_cell.length_c   1.000
_cell.angle_alpha   90.00
_cell.angle_beta   90.00
_cell.angle_gamma   90.00
#
_symmetry.space_group_name_H-M   'P 1'
#
loop_
_entity.id
_entity.type
_entity.pdbx_description
1 polymer ?
#
loop_
_entity_poly.entity_id
_entity_poly.type
_entity_poly.pdbx_seq_one_letter_code
_entity_poly.pdbx_strand_id
1 'polypeptide(L)'
;MNGKNCVFLCLIGLISHFVLAQETILCPLQSDMVIIDDTNNNPTISYNTDETISLTFPDQYITDIFANYSIYDFYQTFPESNGVLLKYYTIRHGNKDLINEIHESVPQDVIHIENDYPSAPINNTIISLVDGKTFRVIKTCSNIPEVGQYCPSTEVVVPESLDITITFSYDDLNDLMTIETADTTSPCGNSFSADYKGLQNGVQLWYSNPGVTSSSYSTQACHSFEEKLYQVLGVECSGYNIGGLGIYSEVDTGHLVLERETAVFSSDLLVLEEYNLSIAENHLEEIDLFEIKGNPYLQVRNLNDQSLKVCVYNTAGKQIITADHLEENSFNISNLSTGLYFIQLINLDNQQKIFKFLKN
;
A
#
# COMPACT_ATOMS: atom_id res chain seq x y z
N MET A 1 -8.28 42.30 41.75
CA MET A 1 -7.49 41.47 40.83
C MET A 1 -7.39 42.21 39.51
N ASN A 2 -6.17 42.58 39.11
CA ASN A 2 -5.90 43.49 38.01
C ASN A 2 -6.24 42.85 36.65
N GLY A 3 -6.88 43.62 35.75
CA GLY A 3 -7.24 43.18 34.39
C GLY A 3 -6.08 42.64 33.55
N LYS A 4 -4.83 42.90 33.94
CA LYS A 4 -3.63 42.28 33.35
C LYS A 4 -3.56 40.75 33.52
N ASN A 5 -4.14 40.20 34.59
CA ASN A 5 -4.12 38.74 34.82
C ASN A 5 -5.18 38.00 34.00
N CYS A 6 -6.30 38.64 33.64
CA CYS A 6 -7.31 38.05 32.75
C CYS A 6 -6.81 37.97 31.30
N VAL A 7 -6.09 38.97 30.81
CA VAL A 7 -5.55 38.94 29.44
C VAL A 7 -4.50 37.84 29.29
N PHE A 8 -3.66 37.62 30.30
CA PHE A 8 -2.64 36.57 30.27
C PHE A 8 -3.25 35.16 30.35
N LEU A 9 -4.31 34.98 31.15
CA LEU A 9 -5.07 33.72 31.21
C LEU A 9 -5.87 33.44 29.93
N CYS A 10 -6.44 34.46 29.28
CA CYS A 10 -7.07 34.31 27.96
C CYS A 10 -6.04 34.01 26.86
N LEU A 11 -4.84 34.58 26.91
CA LEU A 11 -3.77 34.27 25.94
C LEU A 11 -3.28 32.82 26.10
N ILE A 12 -3.10 32.33 27.33
CA ILE A 12 -2.73 30.92 27.59
C ILE A 12 -3.88 29.97 27.21
N GLY A 13 -5.14 30.39 27.38
CA GLY A 13 -6.32 29.68 26.90
C GLY A 13 -6.40 29.61 25.36
N LEU A 14 -5.98 30.66 24.65
CA LEU A 14 -5.92 30.69 23.19
C LEU A 14 -4.75 29.85 22.62
N ILE A 15 -3.62 29.81 23.32
CA ILE A 15 -2.45 29.00 22.89
C ILE A 15 -2.67 27.49 23.18
N SER A 16 -3.56 27.12 24.10
CA SER A 16 -3.90 25.73 24.39
C SER A 16 -4.97 25.12 23.47
N HIS A 17 -5.50 25.90 22.51
CA HIS A 17 -6.47 25.45 21.51
C HIS A 17 -5.94 25.56 20.07
N PHE A 18 -4.63 25.45 19.86
CA PHE A 18 -4.14 24.93 18.59
C PHE A 18 -4.47 23.43 18.55
N VAL A 19 -5.75 23.12 18.37
CA VAL A 19 -6.16 21.84 17.82
C VAL A 19 -5.50 21.82 16.45
N LEU A 20 -4.40 21.08 16.31
CA LEU A 20 -3.83 20.79 15.01
C LEU A 20 -4.98 20.26 14.15
N ALA A 21 -5.20 20.81 12.96
CA ALA A 21 -6.28 20.32 12.13
C ALA A 21 -5.97 18.87 11.75
N GLN A 22 -6.96 17.97 11.90
CA GLN A 22 -6.87 16.66 11.28
C GLN A 22 -7.16 16.85 9.80
N GLU A 23 -6.40 16.16 8.96
CA GLU A 23 -6.50 16.26 7.51
C GLU A 23 -6.80 14.87 6.94
N THR A 24 -7.68 14.84 5.95
CA THR A 24 -7.97 13.64 5.18
C THR A 24 -7.06 13.63 3.96
N ILE A 25 -6.17 12.64 3.88
CA ILE A 25 -5.14 12.54 2.84
C ILE A 25 -5.52 11.59 1.69
N LEU A 26 -6.37 10.61 1.97
CA LEU A 26 -6.87 9.63 0.99
C LEU A 26 -8.22 10.10 0.40
N CYS A 27 -8.25 10.36 -0.90
CA CYS A 27 -9.44 10.62 -1.68
C CYS A 27 -9.52 9.60 -2.82
N PRO A 28 -10.17 8.44 -2.59
CA PRO A 28 -10.14 7.36 -3.57
C PRO A 28 -10.90 7.71 -4.85
N LEU A 29 -11.90 8.60 -4.78
CA LEU A 29 -12.70 9.00 -5.94
C LEU A 29 -11.93 9.98 -6.83
N GLN A 30 -12.06 9.78 -8.14
CA GLN A 30 -11.46 10.61 -9.16
C GLN A 30 -12.33 11.84 -9.41
N SER A 31 -11.68 12.94 -9.83
CA SER A 31 -12.37 14.19 -10.15
C SER A 31 -11.93 14.70 -11.50
N ASP A 32 -12.89 14.89 -12.40
CA ASP A 32 -12.67 15.46 -13.71
C ASP A 32 -13.47 16.76 -13.88
N MET A 33 -12.95 17.64 -14.73
CA MET A 33 -13.58 18.92 -15.04
C MET A 33 -14.37 18.80 -16.34
N VAL A 34 -15.62 19.25 -16.29
CA VAL A 34 -16.58 19.17 -17.39
C VAL A 34 -17.04 20.58 -17.72
N ILE A 35 -17.04 20.95 -18.99
CA ILE A 35 -17.51 22.25 -19.47
C ILE A 35 -18.85 22.05 -20.18
N ILE A 36 -19.88 22.78 -19.71
CA ILE A 36 -21.21 22.83 -20.34
C ILE A 36 -21.48 24.27 -20.76
N ASP A 37 -21.39 24.53 -22.06
CA ASP A 37 -21.48 25.88 -22.63
C ASP A 37 -22.91 26.44 -22.62
N ASP A 38 -23.90 25.59 -22.90
CA ASP A 38 -25.32 25.93 -22.89
C ASP A 38 -25.97 25.46 -21.58
N THR A 39 -26.46 26.40 -20.78
CA THR A 39 -27.17 26.11 -19.52
C THR A 39 -28.43 25.27 -19.71
N ASN A 40 -29.00 25.21 -20.91
CA ASN A 40 -30.10 24.29 -21.19
C ASN A 40 -29.69 22.83 -21.06
N ASN A 41 -28.40 22.52 -21.23
CA ASN A 41 -27.84 21.17 -21.13
C ASN A 41 -27.42 20.81 -19.70
N ASN A 42 -27.66 21.68 -18.71
CA ASN A 42 -27.37 21.36 -17.32
C ASN A 42 -28.25 20.19 -16.86
N PRO A 43 -27.67 19.15 -16.22
CA PRO A 43 -28.46 18.05 -15.70
C PRO A 43 -29.26 18.49 -14.47
N THR A 44 -30.39 17.83 -14.26
CA THR A 44 -31.02 17.77 -12.94
C THR A 44 -30.33 16.69 -12.11
N ILE A 45 -30.00 17.00 -10.86
CA ILE A 45 -29.32 16.08 -9.94
C ILE A 45 -30.35 15.47 -8.99
N SER A 46 -30.29 14.15 -8.82
CA SER A 46 -31.05 13.42 -7.81
C SER A 46 -30.11 12.56 -6.97
N TYR A 47 -30.37 12.49 -5.65
CA TYR A 47 -29.53 11.75 -4.71
C TYR A 47 -30.10 10.35 -4.50
N ASN A 48 -29.24 9.35 -4.64
CA ASN A 48 -29.57 7.96 -4.39
C ASN A 48 -29.35 7.59 -2.92
N THR A 49 -29.80 6.40 -2.52
CA THR A 49 -29.66 5.93 -1.13
C THR A 49 -28.28 5.38 -0.79
N ASP A 50 -27.42 5.18 -1.79
CA ASP A 50 -26.08 4.59 -1.71
C ASP A 50 -24.96 5.63 -1.84
N GLU A 51 -25.28 6.90 -1.53
CA GLU A 51 -24.34 8.03 -1.60
C GLU A 51 -23.90 8.40 -3.03
N THR A 52 -24.45 7.76 -4.05
CA THR A 52 -24.32 8.19 -5.45
C THR A 52 -25.40 9.21 -5.85
N ILE A 53 -25.23 9.80 -7.01
CA ILE A 53 -26.21 10.69 -7.65
C ILE A 53 -26.57 10.17 -9.03
N SER A 54 -27.77 10.53 -9.49
CA SER A 54 -28.19 10.34 -10.87
C SER A 54 -28.35 11.69 -11.55
N LEU A 55 -27.77 11.81 -12.74
CA LEU A 55 -27.80 13.00 -13.58
C LEU A 55 -28.82 12.80 -14.70
N THR A 56 -29.84 13.66 -14.77
CA THR A 56 -30.82 13.65 -15.85
C THR A 56 -30.61 14.87 -16.75
N PHE A 57 -30.05 14.63 -17.92
CA PHE A 57 -29.86 15.63 -18.98
C PHE A 57 -31.14 15.80 -19.81
N PRO A 58 -31.33 16.94 -20.49
CA PRO A 58 -32.45 17.12 -21.42
C PRO A 58 -32.46 16.07 -22.55
N ASP A 59 -31.27 15.69 -23.02
CA ASP A 59 -31.11 14.64 -24.02
C ASP A 59 -30.99 13.27 -23.35
N GLN A 60 -31.91 12.37 -23.68
CA GLN A 60 -32.01 11.05 -23.05
C GLN A 60 -30.75 10.20 -23.26
N TYR A 61 -30.12 10.27 -24.45
CA TYR A 61 -28.94 9.47 -24.72
C TYR A 61 -27.75 9.85 -23.81
N ILE A 62 -27.63 11.13 -23.42
CA ILE A 62 -26.61 11.58 -22.47
C ILE A 62 -26.94 11.04 -21.07
N THR A 63 -28.21 11.12 -20.67
CA THR A 63 -28.69 10.50 -19.42
C THR A 63 -28.36 9.01 -19.36
N ASP A 64 -28.55 8.29 -20.47
CA ASP A 64 -28.29 6.86 -20.57
C ASP A 64 -26.79 6.53 -20.41
N ILE A 65 -25.88 7.39 -20.91
CA ILE A 65 -24.43 7.26 -20.68
C ILE A 65 -24.14 7.33 -19.18
N PHE A 66 -24.53 8.41 -18.50
CA PHE A 66 -24.25 8.59 -17.07
C PHE A 66 -24.92 7.52 -16.19
N ALA A 67 -26.07 6.99 -16.60
CA ALA A 67 -26.78 5.94 -15.87
C ALA A 67 -26.01 4.60 -15.80
N ASN A 68 -25.04 4.38 -16.68
CA ASN A 68 -24.18 3.19 -16.67
C ASN A 68 -23.02 3.28 -15.65
N TYR A 69 -22.83 4.43 -15.01
CA TYR A 69 -21.70 4.70 -14.12
C TYR A 69 -22.14 5.19 -12.75
N SER A 70 -21.35 4.86 -11.73
CA SER A 70 -21.53 5.41 -10.38
C SER A 70 -20.93 6.81 -10.31
N ILE A 71 -21.80 7.82 -10.18
CA ILE A 71 -21.42 9.22 -10.01
C ILE A 71 -21.63 9.57 -8.54
N TYR A 72 -20.62 10.14 -7.89
CA TYR A 72 -20.66 10.44 -6.46
C TYR A 72 -20.97 11.91 -6.18
N ASP A 73 -20.58 12.79 -7.10
CA ASP A 73 -20.87 14.22 -6.98
C ASP A 73 -20.81 14.90 -8.36
N PHE A 74 -21.56 15.99 -8.49
CA PHE A 74 -21.56 16.85 -9.68
C PHE A 74 -21.93 18.26 -9.26
N TYR A 75 -20.97 19.18 -9.31
CA TYR A 75 -21.19 20.55 -8.85
C TYR A 75 -20.47 21.56 -9.72
N GLN A 76 -20.98 22.79 -9.73
CA GLN A 76 -20.33 23.89 -10.43
C GLN A 76 -19.02 24.24 -9.71
N THR A 77 -17.89 24.19 -10.42
CA THR A 77 -16.55 24.39 -9.83
C THR A 77 -16.37 25.82 -9.31
N PHE A 78 -16.91 26.80 -10.04
CA PHE A 78 -16.78 28.23 -9.72
C PHE A 78 -18.16 28.91 -9.58
N PRO A 79 -18.93 28.57 -8.53
CA PRO A 79 -20.33 28.98 -8.43
C PRO A 79 -20.53 30.48 -8.22
N GLU A 80 -19.54 31.16 -7.64
CA GLU A 80 -19.57 32.61 -7.40
C GLU A 80 -18.91 33.43 -8.53
N SER A 81 -18.48 32.76 -9.60
CA SER A 81 -17.84 33.42 -10.72
C SER A 81 -18.85 34.04 -11.70
N ASN A 82 -18.36 34.86 -12.63
CA ASN A 82 -19.16 35.42 -13.71
C ASN A 82 -18.58 35.00 -15.07
N GLY A 83 -19.43 34.92 -16.10
CA GLY A 83 -19.00 34.69 -17.48
C GLY A 83 -18.55 33.24 -17.72
N VAL A 84 -17.35 33.07 -18.30
CA VAL A 84 -16.88 31.76 -18.80
C VAL A 84 -16.69 30.72 -17.70
N LEU A 85 -16.31 31.16 -16.49
CA LEU A 85 -16.05 30.25 -15.37
C LEU A 85 -17.32 29.54 -14.83
N LEU A 86 -18.51 30.07 -15.09
CA LEU A 86 -19.78 29.42 -14.70
C LEU A 86 -20.07 28.13 -15.49
N LYS A 87 -19.35 27.91 -16.59
CA LYS A 87 -19.54 26.74 -17.44
C LYS A 87 -18.82 25.50 -16.93
N TYR A 88 -17.95 25.67 -15.94
CA TYR A 88 -17.13 24.60 -15.38
C TYR A 88 -17.85 23.89 -14.24
N TYR A 89 -17.92 22.58 -14.39
CA TYR A 89 -18.43 21.64 -13.39
C TYR A 89 -17.33 20.64 -13.04
N THR A 90 -17.37 20.13 -11.82
CA THR A 90 -16.55 19.02 -11.38
C THR A 90 -17.46 17.81 -11.21
N ILE A 91 -17.05 16.70 -11.82
CA ILE A 91 -17.69 15.39 -11.62
C ILE A 91 -16.79 14.51 -10.76
N ARG A 92 -17.37 13.85 -9.76
CA ARG A 92 -16.68 12.81 -8.97
C ARG A 92 -17.17 11.42 -9.38
N HIS A 93 -16.25 10.56 -9.77
CA HIS A 93 -16.54 9.23 -10.32
C HIS A 93 -15.43 8.24 -9.92
N GLY A 94 -15.74 6.95 -10.06
CA GLY A 94 -14.78 5.85 -9.80
C GLY A 94 -14.23 5.18 -11.06
N ASN A 95 -14.62 5.63 -12.26
CA ASN A 95 -14.29 4.94 -13.52
C ASN A 95 -14.00 5.94 -14.65
N LYS A 96 -12.83 5.83 -15.30
CA LYS A 96 -12.44 6.66 -16.44
C LYS A 96 -13.11 6.30 -17.76
N ASP A 97 -13.70 5.10 -17.89
CA ASP A 97 -14.48 4.75 -19.10
C ASP A 97 -15.64 5.73 -19.32
N LEU A 98 -16.21 6.32 -18.26
CA LEU A 98 -17.20 7.39 -18.35
C LEU A 98 -16.68 8.57 -19.17
N ILE A 99 -15.45 9.00 -18.91
CA ILE A 99 -14.86 10.19 -19.53
C ILE A 99 -14.59 9.92 -21.01
N ASN A 100 -14.07 8.73 -21.32
CA ASN A 100 -13.86 8.30 -22.69
C ASN A 100 -15.20 8.16 -23.45
N GLU A 101 -16.23 7.58 -22.84
CA GLU A 101 -17.55 7.44 -23.47
C GLU A 101 -18.20 8.80 -23.74
N ILE A 102 -18.07 9.77 -22.83
CA ILE A 102 -18.51 11.15 -23.06
C ILE A 102 -17.73 11.75 -24.24
N HIS A 103 -16.40 11.64 -24.24
CA HIS A 103 -15.55 12.20 -25.27
C HIS A 103 -15.86 11.63 -26.67
N GLU A 104 -16.17 10.33 -26.76
CA GLU A 104 -16.48 9.62 -28.00
C GLU A 104 -17.93 9.83 -28.49
N SER A 105 -18.89 9.92 -27.56
CA SER A 105 -20.32 9.81 -27.87
C SER A 105 -21.10 11.13 -27.73
N VAL A 106 -20.57 12.11 -27.00
CA VAL A 106 -21.23 13.41 -26.78
C VAL A 106 -20.52 14.50 -27.61
N PRO A 107 -21.27 15.30 -28.38
CA PRO A 107 -20.68 16.43 -29.10
C PRO A 107 -20.01 17.43 -28.14
N GLN A 108 -18.81 17.88 -28.50
CA GLN A 108 -17.99 18.79 -27.68
C GLN A 108 -18.62 20.16 -27.45
N ASP A 109 -19.60 20.56 -28.28
CA ASP A 109 -20.41 21.78 -28.07
C ASP A 109 -21.53 21.61 -27.03
N VAL A 110 -21.82 20.36 -26.62
CA VAL A 110 -22.79 20.03 -25.57
C VAL A 110 -22.07 19.80 -24.24
N ILE A 111 -21.11 18.88 -24.22
CA ILE A 111 -20.23 18.60 -23.08
C ILE A 111 -18.80 18.51 -23.59
N HIS A 112 -17.92 19.36 -23.06
CA HIS A 112 -16.49 19.33 -23.33
C HIS A 112 -15.73 18.86 -22.10
N ILE A 113 -14.82 17.90 -22.29
CA ILE A 113 -13.87 17.44 -21.28
C ILE A 113 -12.49 17.57 -21.91
N GLU A 114 -11.58 18.29 -21.23
CA GLU A 114 -10.22 18.54 -21.75
C GLU A 114 -9.36 17.27 -21.73
N ASN A 115 -9.66 16.34 -20.82
CA ASN A 115 -8.93 15.10 -20.64
C ASN A 115 -9.51 13.99 -21.55
N ASP A 116 -8.61 13.33 -22.28
CA ASP A 116 -8.83 12.02 -22.88
C ASP A 116 -7.88 11.03 -22.18
N TYR A 117 -8.36 9.83 -21.89
CA TYR A 117 -7.61 8.82 -21.18
C TYR A 117 -7.28 7.64 -22.11
N PRO A 118 -6.14 7.70 -22.84
CA PRO A 118 -5.71 6.58 -23.64
C PRO A 118 -5.33 5.40 -22.74
N SER A 119 -5.53 4.20 -23.25
CA SER A 119 -5.01 2.97 -22.64
C SER A 119 -4.23 2.15 -23.65
N ALA A 120 -3.26 1.40 -23.15
CA ALA A 120 -2.48 0.40 -23.87
C ALA A 120 -2.35 -0.85 -23.00
N PRO A 121 -1.98 -2.01 -23.58
CA PRO A 121 -1.67 -3.20 -22.80
C PRO A 121 -0.62 -2.93 -21.73
N ILE A 122 -0.82 -3.46 -20.52
CA ILE A 122 0.19 -3.35 -19.46
C ILE A 122 1.46 -4.09 -19.88
N ASN A 123 2.62 -3.48 -19.66
CA ASN A 123 3.90 -4.08 -20.03
C ASN A 123 4.13 -5.37 -19.22
N ASN A 124 4.38 -6.49 -19.91
CA ASN A 124 4.67 -7.79 -19.28
C ASN A 124 5.83 -7.74 -18.26
N THR A 125 6.77 -6.81 -18.42
CA THR A 125 7.87 -6.60 -17.46
C THR A 125 7.34 -6.06 -16.13
N ILE A 126 6.37 -5.14 -16.17
CA ILE A 126 5.70 -4.61 -14.98
C ILE A 126 4.89 -5.74 -14.34
N ILE A 127 4.06 -6.47 -15.13
CA ILE A 127 3.25 -7.60 -14.62
C ILE A 127 4.15 -8.62 -13.90
N SER A 128 5.21 -9.09 -14.56
CA SER A 128 6.12 -10.09 -13.99
C SER A 128 6.86 -9.60 -12.75
N LEU A 129 7.02 -8.28 -12.60
CA LEU A 129 7.71 -7.68 -11.47
C LEU A 129 6.83 -7.69 -10.21
N VAL A 130 5.54 -7.39 -10.35
CA VAL A 130 4.65 -7.08 -9.20
C VAL A 130 3.49 -8.05 -9.00
N ASP A 131 3.03 -8.77 -10.03
CA ASP A 131 1.81 -9.58 -9.93
C ASP A 131 1.87 -10.64 -8.81
N GLY A 132 0.81 -10.65 -7.98
CA GLY A 132 0.65 -11.57 -6.86
C GLY A 132 1.57 -11.30 -5.67
N LYS A 133 2.23 -10.13 -5.62
CA LYS A 133 3.20 -9.78 -4.58
C LYS A 133 2.73 -8.65 -3.69
N THR A 134 3.18 -8.69 -2.45
CA THR A 134 3.04 -7.62 -1.48
C THR A 134 4.39 -6.94 -1.29
N PHE A 135 4.39 -5.62 -1.16
CA PHE A 135 5.58 -4.81 -0.98
C PHE A 135 5.41 -3.89 0.23
N ARG A 136 6.51 -3.65 0.94
CA ARG A 136 6.59 -2.69 2.05
C ARG A 136 7.29 -1.43 1.59
N VAL A 137 6.71 -0.27 1.87
CA VAL A 137 7.33 1.03 1.61
C VAL A 137 8.47 1.23 2.60
N ILE A 138 9.70 1.31 2.10
CA ILE A 138 10.90 1.48 2.93
C ILE A 138 11.45 2.91 2.87
N LYS A 139 11.21 3.61 1.78
CA LYS A 139 11.73 4.97 1.57
C LYS A 139 10.80 5.78 0.71
N THR A 140 10.82 7.09 0.95
CA THR A 140 10.14 8.08 0.11
C THR A 140 11.12 9.15 -0.32
N CYS A 141 10.88 9.72 -1.49
CA CYS A 141 11.73 10.75 -2.06
C CYS A 141 10.89 11.75 -2.87
N SER A 142 11.28 13.02 -2.83
CA SER A 142 10.56 14.10 -3.51
C SER A 142 11.48 15.05 -4.28
N ASN A 143 10.90 15.68 -5.31
CA ASN A 143 11.49 16.77 -6.09
C ASN A 143 12.73 16.39 -6.89
N ILE A 144 12.66 15.27 -7.61
CA ILE A 144 13.72 14.89 -8.55
C ILE A 144 13.51 15.64 -9.88
N PRO A 145 14.53 16.33 -10.42
CA PRO A 145 14.38 17.15 -11.63
C PRO A 145 14.23 16.35 -12.93
N GLU A 146 14.60 15.06 -12.95
CA GLU A 146 14.52 14.20 -14.12
C GLU A 146 14.07 12.77 -13.75
N VAL A 147 13.26 12.17 -14.63
CA VAL A 147 12.72 10.81 -14.48
C VAL A 147 13.85 9.78 -14.33
N GLY A 148 13.68 8.85 -13.39
CA GLY A 148 14.65 7.75 -13.15
C GLY A 148 15.97 8.17 -12.49
N GLN A 149 16.13 9.44 -12.10
CA GLN A 149 17.23 9.83 -11.20
C GLN A 149 16.86 9.50 -9.75
N TYR A 150 17.85 9.12 -8.93
CA TYR A 150 17.67 8.89 -7.50
C TYR A 150 18.06 10.15 -6.71
N CYS A 151 17.37 10.50 -5.61
CA CYS A 151 17.70 11.69 -4.80
C CYS A 151 18.20 11.34 -3.39
N PRO A 152 19.51 11.40 -3.15
CA PRO A 152 20.07 11.19 -1.82
C PRO A 152 19.74 12.31 -0.83
N SER A 153 19.43 13.53 -1.28
CA SER A 153 19.28 14.70 -0.40
C SER A 153 17.87 14.92 0.16
N THR A 154 16.84 14.30 -0.44
CA THR A 154 15.44 14.39 0.01
C THR A 154 14.89 13.03 0.42
N GLU A 155 15.76 12.02 0.54
CA GLU A 155 15.40 10.69 0.98
C GLU A 155 14.95 10.70 2.44
N VAL A 156 13.79 10.10 2.70
CA VAL A 156 13.29 9.85 4.04
C VAL A 156 13.04 8.35 4.17
N VAL A 157 13.72 7.73 5.12
CA VAL A 157 13.55 6.31 5.44
C VAL A 157 12.29 6.15 6.27
N VAL A 158 11.44 5.20 5.88
CA VAL A 158 10.25 4.82 6.64
C VAL A 158 10.72 4.07 7.89
N PRO A 159 10.32 4.50 9.11
CA PRO A 159 10.68 3.78 10.33
C PRO A 159 10.15 2.34 10.31
N GLU A 160 10.94 1.36 10.75
CA GLU A 160 10.53 -0.06 10.80
C GLU A 160 9.25 -0.30 11.62
N SER A 161 8.93 0.59 12.57
CA SER A 161 7.71 0.53 13.36
C SER A 161 6.44 0.89 12.57
N LEU A 162 6.59 1.39 11.35
CA LEU A 162 5.52 1.83 10.47
C LEU A 162 5.44 0.87 9.28
N ASP A 163 4.59 -0.15 9.41
CA ASP A 163 4.41 -1.15 8.36
C ASP A 163 3.37 -0.65 7.35
N ILE A 164 3.84 -0.02 6.26
CA ILE A 164 2.99 0.40 5.14
C ILE A 164 3.20 -0.60 4.01
N THR A 165 2.19 -1.45 3.81
CA THR A 165 2.23 -2.55 2.86
C THR A 165 1.15 -2.38 1.78
N ILE A 166 1.52 -2.66 0.54
CA ILE A 166 0.60 -2.65 -0.61
C ILE A 166 0.74 -3.95 -1.39
N THR A 167 -0.38 -4.45 -1.93
CA THR A 167 -0.43 -5.67 -2.74
C THR A 167 -0.77 -5.31 -4.17
N PHE A 168 -0.15 -6.05 -5.10
CA PHE A 168 -0.41 -5.96 -6.52
C PHE A 168 -1.04 -7.26 -7.01
N SER A 169 -2.06 -7.16 -7.84
CA SER A 169 -2.61 -8.30 -8.58
C SER A 169 -2.97 -7.88 -10.01
N TYR A 170 -2.86 -8.82 -10.94
CA TYR A 170 -3.15 -8.57 -12.35
C TYR A 170 -4.32 -9.46 -12.83
N ASP A 171 -5.32 -8.81 -13.42
CA ASP A 171 -6.44 -9.44 -14.12
C ASP A 171 -6.15 -9.46 -15.63
N ASP A 172 -5.88 -10.66 -16.15
CA ASP A 172 -5.53 -10.88 -17.56
C ASP A 172 -6.73 -10.74 -18.51
N LEU A 173 -7.95 -10.92 -18.01
CA LEU A 173 -9.17 -10.81 -18.81
C LEU A 173 -9.49 -9.35 -19.14
N ASN A 174 -9.29 -8.47 -18.16
CA ASN A 174 -9.61 -7.05 -18.28
C ASN A 174 -8.38 -6.15 -18.51
N ASP A 175 -7.16 -6.72 -18.46
CA ASP A 175 -5.88 -5.99 -18.54
C ASP A 175 -5.80 -4.88 -17.48
N LEU A 176 -6.04 -5.28 -16.23
CA LEU A 176 -6.06 -4.39 -15.07
C LEU A 176 -5.05 -4.83 -14.02
N MET A 177 -4.28 -3.87 -13.53
CA MET A 177 -3.43 -4.04 -12.38
C MET A 177 -4.07 -3.38 -11.16
N THR A 178 -4.50 -4.19 -10.19
CA THR A 178 -5.01 -3.70 -8.91
C THR A 178 -3.84 -3.44 -7.98
N ILE A 179 -3.84 -2.24 -7.37
CA ILE A 179 -2.96 -1.86 -6.27
C ILE A 179 -3.86 -1.55 -5.07
N GLU A 180 -3.63 -2.22 -3.96
CA GLU A 180 -4.45 -2.07 -2.77
C GLU A 180 -3.65 -2.13 -1.47
N THR A 181 -4.25 -1.64 -0.39
CA THR A 181 -3.70 -1.82 0.96
C THR A 181 -3.68 -3.31 1.31
N ALA A 182 -2.52 -3.84 1.71
CA ALA A 182 -2.39 -5.28 1.93
C ALA A 182 -3.15 -5.77 3.17
N ASP A 183 -3.12 -4.97 4.24
CA ASP A 183 -3.90 -5.19 5.46
C ASP A 183 -5.28 -4.53 5.38
N THR A 184 -6.14 -4.78 6.37
CA THR A 184 -7.47 -4.15 6.44
C THR A 184 -7.40 -2.62 6.46
N THR A 185 -6.37 -2.07 7.08
CA THR A 185 -6.07 -0.64 7.13
C THR A 185 -4.57 -0.41 7.32
N SER A 186 -4.06 0.66 6.72
CA SER A 186 -2.73 1.22 6.95
C SER A 186 -2.55 1.75 8.38
N PRO A 187 -1.33 2.14 8.79
CA PRO A 187 -1.07 2.66 10.14
C PRO A 187 -1.85 3.92 10.56
N CYS A 188 -2.23 4.81 9.65
CA CYS A 188 -3.16 5.92 9.97
C CYS A 188 -4.65 5.51 9.88
N GLY A 189 -4.97 4.24 9.64
CA GLY A 189 -6.34 3.74 9.58
C GLY A 189 -7.02 3.96 8.23
N ASN A 190 -6.25 4.07 7.14
CA ASN A 190 -6.77 4.23 5.78
C ASN A 190 -6.75 2.90 5.03
N SER A 191 -7.64 2.69 4.07
CA SER A 191 -7.53 1.59 3.11
C SER A 191 -8.02 2.03 1.75
N PHE A 192 -7.39 1.53 0.69
CA PHE A 192 -7.76 1.83 -0.69
C PHE A 192 -7.59 0.58 -1.55
N SER A 193 -8.30 0.56 -2.68
CA SER A 193 -8.13 -0.39 -3.77
C SER A 193 -8.39 0.34 -5.08
N ALA A 194 -7.42 0.29 -5.98
CA ALA A 194 -7.40 1.06 -7.21
C ALA A 194 -6.85 0.21 -8.35
N ASP A 195 -7.49 0.27 -9.50
CA ASP A 195 -7.11 -0.48 -10.69
C ASP A 195 -6.50 0.44 -11.74
N TYR A 196 -5.46 -0.06 -12.40
CA TYR A 196 -4.67 0.70 -13.36
C TYR A 196 -4.65 0.00 -14.71
N LYS A 197 -4.75 0.77 -15.80
CA LYS A 197 -4.52 0.29 -17.18
C LYS A 197 -3.14 0.73 -17.67
N GLY A 198 -2.63 0.05 -18.69
CA GLY A 198 -1.31 0.36 -19.25
C GLY A 198 -1.29 1.71 -19.97
N LEU A 199 -0.13 2.37 -19.90
CA LEU A 199 0.21 3.58 -20.61
C LEU A 199 1.60 3.38 -21.25
N GLN A 200 1.93 4.14 -22.31
CA GLN A 200 3.18 3.97 -23.06
C GLN A 200 4.44 3.83 -22.18
N ASN A 201 4.48 4.54 -21.05
CA ASN A 201 5.59 4.52 -20.08
C ASN A 201 5.13 4.26 -18.63
N GLY A 202 4.19 3.34 -18.40
CA GLY A 202 3.76 2.99 -17.05
C GLY A 202 2.33 2.49 -17.00
N VAL A 203 1.64 2.82 -15.92
CA VAL A 203 0.21 2.53 -15.74
C VAL A 203 -0.53 3.80 -15.34
N GLN A 204 -1.83 3.84 -15.57
CA GLN A 204 -2.67 4.98 -15.23
C GLN A 204 -3.86 4.50 -14.40
N LEU A 205 -4.13 5.21 -13.30
CA LEU A 205 -5.33 4.98 -12.48
C LEU A 205 -6.57 4.99 -13.38
N TRP A 206 -7.37 3.93 -13.30
CA TRP A 206 -8.52 3.71 -14.16
C TRP A 206 -9.81 3.53 -13.37
N TYR A 207 -9.83 2.57 -12.45
CA TYR A 207 -10.91 2.38 -11.50
C TYR A 207 -10.43 2.70 -10.09
N SER A 208 -11.33 3.22 -9.27
CA SER A 208 -11.06 3.40 -7.85
C SER A 208 -12.31 3.12 -7.03
N ASN A 209 -12.12 2.27 -6.02
CA ASN A 209 -13.20 1.88 -5.13
C ASN A 209 -13.17 2.77 -3.87
N PRO A 210 -14.34 3.17 -3.34
CA PRO A 210 -14.41 3.78 -2.02
C PRO A 210 -13.71 2.89 -0.99
N GLY A 211 -12.79 3.49 -0.23
CA GLY A 211 -12.03 2.82 0.82
C GLY A 211 -12.38 3.32 2.22
N VAL A 212 -11.62 2.90 3.23
CA VAL A 212 -11.71 3.51 4.56
C VAL A 212 -10.83 4.75 4.58
N THR A 213 -11.43 5.89 4.87
CA THR A 213 -10.71 7.16 4.95
C THR A 213 -10.77 7.71 6.38
N SER A 214 -9.60 7.86 7.00
CA SER A 214 -9.42 8.36 8.36
C SER A 214 -8.59 9.65 8.33
N SER A 215 -9.05 10.68 9.06
CA SER A 215 -8.27 11.91 9.19
C SER A 215 -7.10 11.70 10.17
N SER A 216 -5.93 12.22 9.81
CA SER A 216 -4.70 12.13 10.61
C SER A 216 -4.09 13.51 10.84
N TYR A 217 -3.26 13.65 11.87
CA TYR A 217 -2.53 14.90 12.13
C TYR A 217 -1.18 14.87 11.40
N SER A 218 -0.75 16.00 10.86
CA SER A 218 0.57 16.16 10.24
C SER A 218 1.77 15.87 11.16
N THR A 219 1.55 15.79 12.48
CA THR A 219 2.55 15.39 13.47
C THR A 219 2.64 13.88 13.70
N GLN A 220 1.67 13.10 13.21
CA GLN A 220 1.72 11.64 13.28
C GLN A 220 2.73 11.12 12.25
N ALA A 221 3.59 10.19 12.66
CA ALA A 221 4.63 9.65 11.80
C ALA A 221 4.07 9.03 10.50
N CYS A 222 2.89 8.41 10.55
CA CYS A 222 2.27 7.78 9.40
C CYS A 222 1.78 8.77 8.33
N HIS A 223 1.42 10.00 8.74
CA HIS A 223 0.71 10.95 7.89
C HIS A 223 1.49 11.30 6.62
N SER A 224 2.75 11.74 6.75
CA SER A 224 3.54 12.16 5.60
C SER A 224 3.89 11.02 4.63
N PHE A 225 4.06 9.80 5.16
CA PHE A 225 4.38 8.64 4.33
C PHE A 225 3.16 8.13 3.57
N GLU A 226 2.00 8.08 4.22
CA GLU A 226 0.75 7.76 3.55
C GLU A 226 0.32 8.84 2.57
N GLU A 227 0.50 10.12 2.91
CA GLU A 227 0.21 11.22 1.98
C GLU A 227 1.06 11.07 0.72
N LYS A 228 2.36 10.78 0.86
CA LYS A 228 3.26 10.53 -0.27
C LYS A 228 2.89 9.26 -1.05
N LEU A 229 2.47 8.20 -0.35
CA LEU A 229 1.98 6.98 -0.99
C LEU A 229 0.78 7.28 -1.89
N TYR A 230 -0.24 7.94 -1.34
CA TYR A 230 -1.46 8.26 -2.07
C TYR A 230 -1.22 9.25 -3.21
N GLN A 231 -0.30 10.20 -3.02
CA GLN A 231 0.18 11.11 -4.07
C GLN A 231 0.77 10.37 -5.27
N VAL A 232 1.71 9.46 -5.02
CA VAL A 232 2.30 8.67 -6.11
C VAL A 232 1.26 7.76 -6.76
N LEU A 233 0.34 7.17 -5.98
CA LEU A 233 -0.74 6.34 -6.52
C LEU A 233 -1.85 7.14 -7.21
N GLY A 234 -1.97 8.44 -6.97
CA GLY A 234 -2.97 9.34 -7.56
C GLY A 234 -4.35 9.22 -6.93
N VAL A 235 -4.39 8.83 -5.65
CA VAL A 235 -5.60 8.69 -4.84
C VAL A 235 -5.56 9.67 -3.66
N GLU A 236 -4.76 10.73 -3.74
CA GLU A 236 -4.67 11.77 -2.72
C GLU A 236 -5.75 12.85 -2.88
N CYS A 237 -6.00 13.60 -1.81
CA CYS A 237 -6.96 14.72 -1.85
C CYS A 237 -6.42 16.03 -2.46
N SER A 238 -5.09 16.22 -2.55
CA SER A 238 -4.47 17.49 -2.94
C SER A 238 -4.18 17.62 -4.44
N GLY A 239 -4.15 16.52 -5.21
CA GLY A 239 -3.93 16.51 -6.65
C GLY A 239 -2.58 17.09 -7.07
N TYR A 240 -1.52 16.78 -6.32
CA TYR A 240 -0.18 17.34 -6.57
C TYR A 240 0.55 16.60 -7.71
N ASN A 241 0.28 15.30 -7.84
CA ASN A 241 0.91 14.45 -8.84
C ASN A 241 0.03 14.33 -10.09
N ILE A 242 0.69 14.27 -11.25
CA ILE A 242 0.03 14.26 -12.56
C ILE A 242 0.57 13.11 -13.40
N GLY A 243 -0.16 12.76 -14.46
CA GLY A 243 0.26 11.72 -15.41
C GLY A 243 0.14 10.30 -14.88
N GLY A 244 0.88 9.38 -15.51
CA GLY A 244 0.90 7.95 -15.18
C GLY A 244 1.89 7.61 -14.06
N LEU A 245 1.66 6.44 -13.45
CA LEU A 245 2.52 5.80 -12.48
C LEU A 245 3.60 4.97 -13.20
N GLY A 246 4.86 5.37 -13.04
CA GLY A 246 6.02 4.57 -13.42
C GLY A 246 6.25 3.45 -12.40
N ILE A 247 6.52 2.23 -12.90
CA ILE A 247 6.80 1.05 -12.09
C ILE A 247 8.03 0.36 -12.66
N TYR A 248 9.11 0.28 -11.88
CA TYR A 248 10.35 -0.36 -12.31
C TYR A 248 11.17 -0.88 -11.13
N SER A 249 12.17 -1.72 -11.41
CA SER A 249 13.11 -2.19 -10.40
C SER A 249 14.39 -1.36 -10.44
N GLU A 250 14.93 -1.01 -9.28
CA GLU A 250 16.31 -0.52 -9.15
C GLU A 250 17.29 -1.61 -9.60
N VAL A 251 18.28 -1.22 -10.40
CA VAL A 251 19.27 -2.16 -10.97
C VAL A 251 20.18 -2.76 -9.90
N ASP A 252 20.54 -1.97 -8.89
CA ASP A 252 21.54 -2.36 -7.89
C ASP A 252 20.95 -3.16 -6.71
N THR A 253 19.73 -2.84 -6.31
CA THR A 253 19.09 -3.39 -5.10
C THR A 253 18.00 -4.41 -5.43
N GLY A 254 17.42 -4.36 -6.63
CA GLY A 254 16.21 -5.12 -6.96
C GLY A 254 14.94 -4.59 -6.28
N HIS A 255 15.01 -3.43 -5.60
CA HIS A 255 13.84 -2.82 -4.99
C HIS A 255 12.87 -2.32 -6.06
N LEU A 256 11.59 -2.40 -5.75
CA LEU A 256 10.53 -1.82 -6.57
C LEU A 256 10.53 -0.31 -6.37
N VAL A 257 10.41 0.43 -7.45
CA VAL A 257 10.22 1.89 -7.44
C VAL A 257 8.91 2.22 -8.10
N LEU A 258 8.12 3.02 -7.39
CA LEU A 258 6.95 3.70 -7.90
C LEU A 258 7.31 5.16 -8.09
N GLU A 259 7.13 5.69 -9.29
CA GLU A 259 7.47 7.07 -9.63
C GLU A 259 6.27 7.77 -10.26
N ARG A 260 6.04 9.03 -9.88
CA ARG A 260 5.05 9.87 -10.56
C ARG A 260 5.48 11.31 -10.66
N GLU A 261 5.19 11.92 -11.81
CA GLU A 261 5.43 13.34 -12.05
C GLU A 261 4.56 14.22 -11.13
N THR A 262 5.09 15.38 -10.79
CA THR A 262 4.43 16.43 -10.01
C THR A 262 4.03 17.59 -10.94
N ALA A 263 3.10 18.43 -10.48
CA ALA A 263 2.71 19.64 -11.21
C ALA A 263 3.84 20.69 -11.38
N VAL A 264 5.01 20.51 -10.76
CA VAL A 264 6.13 21.46 -10.81
C VAL A 264 7.36 20.94 -11.57
N PHE A 265 7.13 20.06 -12.56
CA PHE A 265 8.18 19.47 -13.40
C PHE A 265 9.25 18.72 -12.57
N SER A 266 8.79 17.94 -11.58
CA SER A 266 9.62 17.03 -10.81
C SER A 266 8.92 15.68 -10.65
N SER A 267 9.56 14.71 -9.99
CA SER A 267 8.92 13.44 -9.61
C SER A 267 8.94 13.21 -8.10
N ASP A 268 7.93 12.47 -7.63
CA ASP A 268 7.91 11.80 -6.34
C ASP A 268 8.13 10.30 -6.52
N LEU A 269 8.87 9.69 -5.59
CA LEU A 269 9.23 8.28 -5.63
C LEU A 269 8.92 7.58 -4.31
N LEU A 270 8.50 6.33 -4.42
CA LEU A 270 8.47 5.36 -3.33
C LEU A 270 9.43 4.22 -3.69
N VAL A 271 10.28 3.85 -2.74
CA VAL A 271 11.08 2.64 -2.84
C VAL A 271 10.46 1.59 -1.94
N LEU A 272 10.22 0.42 -2.49
CA LEU A 272 9.59 -0.69 -1.82
C LEU A 272 10.45 -1.95 -1.92
N GLU A 273 10.40 -2.74 -0.87
CA GLU A 273 10.97 -4.09 -0.86
C GLU A 273 9.85 -5.12 -0.83
N GLU A 274 10.10 -6.29 -1.40
CA GLU A 274 9.12 -7.37 -1.39
C GLU A 274 8.84 -7.80 0.06
N TYR A 275 7.59 -7.63 0.48
CA TYR A 275 7.13 -8.00 1.81
C TYR A 275 6.81 -9.48 1.81
N ASN A 276 7.87 -10.28 1.92
CA ASN A 276 7.73 -11.66 2.27
C ASN A 276 7.42 -11.71 3.77
N LEU A 277 6.15 -12.00 4.12
CA LEU A 277 5.87 -12.60 5.42
C LEU A 277 6.82 -13.79 5.50
N SER A 278 7.87 -13.66 6.31
CA SER A 278 8.74 -14.77 6.59
C SER A 278 7.86 -15.86 7.20
N ILE A 279 7.38 -16.78 6.36
CA ILE A 279 7.41 -18.16 6.75
C ILE A 279 8.90 -18.39 6.90
N ALA A 280 9.41 -18.17 8.11
CA ALA A 280 10.73 -18.63 8.43
C ALA A 280 10.67 -20.12 8.12
N GLU A 281 11.23 -20.52 6.98
CA GLU A 281 11.37 -21.92 6.62
C GLU A 281 11.98 -22.55 7.86
N ASN A 282 11.20 -23.37 8.55
CA ASN A 282 11.65 -23.97 9.79
C ASN A 282 12.63 -25.05 9.38
N HIS A 283 13.87 -24.68 9.08
CA HIS A 283 14.94 -25.60 8.68
C HIS A 283 15.16 -26.69 9.74
N LEU A 284 14.68 -26.50 10.97
CA LEU A 284 14.65 -27.56 11.97
C LEU A 284 13.82 -28.76 11.50
N GLU A 285 12.76 -28.59 10.69
CA GLU A 285 11.93 -29.69 10.18
C GLU A 285 12.72 -30.70 9.36
N GLU A 286 13.78 -30.26 8.67
CA GLU A 286 14.66 -31.13 7.87
C GLU A 286 15.73 -31.85 8.70
N ILE A 287 15.93 -31.44 9.96
CA ILE A 287 16.94 -32.03 10.85
C ILE A 287 16.48 -33.41 11.34
N ASP A 288 17.39 -34.37 11.29
CA ASP A 288 17.18 -35.71 11.84
C ASP A 288 18.25 -36.09 12.88
N LEU A 289 17.82 -36.87 13.88
CA LEU A 289 18.68 -37.46 14.89
C LEU A 289 18.86 -38.96 14.64
N PHE A 290 20.09 -39.45 14.76
CA PHE A 290 20.37 -40.88 14.59
C PHE A 290 21.50 -41.36 15.51
N GLU A 291 21.46 -42.66 15.84
CA GLU A 291 22.53 -43.34 16.57
C GLU A 291 23.34 -44.23 15.64
N ILE A 292 24.66 -44.19 15.80
CA ILE A 292 25.56 -45.21 15.27
C ILE A 292 25.77 -46.28 16.35
N LYS A 293 25.58 -47.56 16.00
CA LYS A 293 25.71 -48.68 16.95
C LYS A 293 27.09 -48.70 17.61
N GLY A 294 27.13 -48.71 18.94
CA GLY A 294 28.36 -48.71 19.73
C GLY A 294 29.02 -47.34 19.89
N ASN A 295 28.41 -46.27 19.38
CA ASN A 295 28.87 -44.90 19.55
C ASN A 295 28.16 -44.24 20.74
N PRO A 296 28.87 -43.63 21.71
CA PRO A 296 28.25 -42.93 22.84
C PRO A 296 27.60 -41.59 22.50
N TYR A 297 27.68 -41.12 21.25
CA TYR A 297 27.13 -39.85 20.80
C TYR A 297 25.87 -40.03 19.95
N LEU A 298 24.93 -39.08 20.05
CA LEU A 298 23.83 -38.93 19.11
C LEU A 298 24.25 -37.93 18.03
N GLN A 299 24.07 -38.30 16.76
CA GLN A 299 24.44 -37.47 15.63
C GLN A 299 23.22 -36.74 15.06
N VAL A 300 23.47 -35.55 14.51
CA VAL A 300 22.49 -34.67 13.90
C VAL A 300 22.84 -34.51 12.41
N ARG A 301 21.87 -34.67 11.50
CA ARG A 301 22.06 -34.42 10.04
C ARG A 301 21.28 -33.20 9.59
N ASN A 302 21.65 -32.68 8.42
CA ASN A 302 21.01 -31.54 7.76
C ASN A 302 21.06 -30.25 8.60
N LEU A 303 22.19 -30.02 9.27
CA LEU A 303 22.39 -28.84 10.11
C LEU A 303 22.59 -27.55 9.32
N ASN A 304 22.94 -27.61 8.02
CA ASN A 304 23.13 -26.46 7.12
C ASN A 304 23.89 -25.29 7.79
N ASP A 305 24.99 -25.59 8.50
CA ASP A 305 25.82 -24.63 9.25
C ASP A 305 25.11 -23.85 10.38
N GLN A 306 23.95 -24.30 10.85
CA GLN A 306 23.24 -23.70 11.98
C GLN A 306 23.88 -24.03 13.32
N SER A 307 24.00 -23.02 14.20
CA SER A 307 24.35 -23.24 15.60
C SER A 307 23.10 -23.64 16.38
N LEU A 308 23.14 -24.80 17.06
CA LEU A 308 22.02 -25.34 17.82
C LEU A 308 22.39 -25.55 19.28
N LYS A 309 21.47 -25.14 20.16
CA LYS A 309 21.41 -25.57 21.55
C LYS A 309 20.60 -26.85 21.65
N VAL A 310 21.10 -27.82 22.42
CA VAL A 310 20.44 -29.09 22.67
C VAL A 310 20.07 -29.20 24.15
N CYS A 311 18.81 -29.52 24.42
CA CYS A 311 18.30 -29.85 25.74
C CYS A 311 17.67 -31.25 25.72
N VAL A 312 18.07 -32.12 26.65
CA VAL A 312 17.49 -33.47 26.78
C VAL A 312 16.66 -33.55 28.06
N TYR A 313 15.42 -34.01 27.94
CA TYR A 313 14.47 -34.17 29.04
C TYR A 313 14.09 -35.64 29.23
N ASN A 314 13.89 -36.08 30.47
CA ASN A 314 13.24 -37.37 30.74
C ASN A 314 11.72 -37.28 30.62
N THR A 315 11.04 -38.42 30.78
CA THR A 315 9.58 -38.53 30.78
C THR A 315 8.87 -37.75 31.89
N ALA A 316 9.58 -37.33 32.94
CA ALA A 316 9.04 -36.47 33.98
C ALA A 316 9.22 -34.96 33.67
N GLY A 317 9.75 -34.60 32.51
CA GLY A 317 10.02 -33.22 32.10
C GLY A 317 11.26 -32.60 32.76
N LYS A 318 12.07 -33.38 33.48
CA LYS A 318 13.33 -32.90 34.06
C LYS A 318 14.42 -32.87 32.99
N GLN A 319 15.06 -31.72 32.83
CA GLN A 319 16.25 -31.56 31.99
C GLN A 319 17.45 -32.30 32.57
N ILE A 320 18.12 -33.10 31.74
CA ILE A 320 19.26 -33.96 32.12
C ILE A 320 20.55 -33.50 31.46
N ILE A 321 20.48 -33.09 30.19
CA ILE A 321 21.63 -32.63 29.40
C ILE A 321 21.29 -31.26 28.82
N THR A 322 22.28 -30.39 28.81
CA THR A 322 22.29 -29.12 28.08
C THR A 322 23.62 -29.00 27.37
N ALA A 323 23.59 -28.79 26.07
CA ALA A 323 24.75 -28.43 25.28
C ALA A 323 24.44 -27.15 24.53
N ASP A 324 25.20 -26.08 24.76
CA ASP A 324 24.98 -24.78 24.11
C ASP A 324 25.50 -24.75 22.66
N HIS A 325 26.25 -25.77 22.26
CA HIS A 325 26.71 -26.02 20.90
C HIS A 325 26.92 -27.53 20.69
N LEU A 326 26.83 -27.97 19.43
CA LEU A 326 27.17 -29.34 19.04
C LEU A 326 28.66 -29.45 18.72
N GLU A 327 29.31 -30.52 19.18
CA GLU A 327 30.66 -30.88 18.77
C GLU A 327 30.58 -31.84 17.59
N GLU A 328 31.11 -31.44 16.43
CA GLU A 328 31.07 -32.25 15.19
C GLU A 328 29.65 -32.75 14.83
N ASN A 329 28.65 -31.88 14.96
CA ASN A 329 27.23 -32.19 14.71
C ASN A 329 26.70 -33.34 15.59
N SER A 330 27.25 -33.49 16.79
CA SER A 330 26.87 -34.55 17.72
C SER A 330 26.88 -34.08 19.18
N PHE A 331 26.24 -34.84 20.05
CA PHE A 331 26.31 -34.64 21.49
C PHE A 331 26.32 -35.96 22.26
N ASN A 332 26.97 -35.98 23.41
CA ASN A 332 27.22 -37.20 24.18
C ASN A 332 25.97 -37.65 24.95
N ILE A 333 25.58 -38.92 24.78
CA ILE A 333 24.44 -39.56 25.44
C ILE A 333 24.85 -40.75 26.32
N SER A 334 26.15 -40.94 26.59
CA SER A 334 26.68 -42.08 27.37
C SER A 334 26.12 -42.19 28.78
N ASN A 335 25.76 -41.05 29.38
CA ASN A 335 25.25 -40.97 30.75
C ASN A 335 23.74 -41.21 30.86
N LEU A 336 23.04 -41.43 29.73
CA LEU A 336 21.62 -41.74 29.72
C LEU A 336 21.40 -43.24 29.97
N SER A 337 20.52 -43.57 30.91
CA SER A 337 20.01 -44.94 31.08
C SER A 337 19.12 -45.36 29.91
N THR A 338 18.93 -46.66 29.70
CA THR A 338 17.92 -47.19 28.76
C THR A 338 16.54 -46.61 29.10
N GLY A 339 15.84 -46.02 28.12
CA GLY A 339 14.55 -45.36 28.33
C GLY A 339 14.18 -44.32 27.27
N LEU A 340 12.99 -43.73 27.45
CA LEU A 340 12.46 -42.69 26.57
C LEU A 340 12.90 -41.29 27.04
N TYR A 341 13.31 -40.46 26.09
CA TYR A 341 13.73 -39.08 26.28
C TYR A 341 13.11 -38.17 25.23
N PHE A 342 13.04 -36.88 25.55
CA PHE A 342 12.67 -35.82 24.62
C PHE A 342 13.89 -34.93 24.38
N ILE A 343 14.26 -34.76 23.11
CA ILE A 343 15.42 -33.95 22.72
C ILE A 343 14.90 -32.71 22.04
N GLN A 344 15.14 -31.55 22.64
CA GLN A 344 14.78 -30.25 22.11
C GLN A 344 16.02 -29.63 21.46
N LEU A 345 15.90 -29.27 20.18
CA LEU A 345 16.86 -28.43 19.48
C LEU A 345 16.31 -27.01 19.45
N ILE A 346 17.17 -26.02 19.69
CA ILE A 346 16.84 -24.60 19.68
C ILE A 346 17.89 -23.88 18.84
N ASN A 347 17.48 -23.12 17.81
CA ASN A 347 18.39 -22.30 17.01
C ASN A 347 18.55 -20.89 17.60
N LEU A 348 19.35 -20.04 16.94
CA LEU A 348 19.59 -18.65 17.34
C LEU A 348 18.32 -17.79 17.32
N ASP A 349 17.37 -18.13 16.45
CA ASP A 349 16.08 -17.45 16.31
C ASP A 349 15.01 -17.95 17.29
N ASN A 350 15.40 -18.74 18.31
CA ASN A 350 14.53 -19.38 19.29
C ASN A 350 13.46 -20.33 18.72
N GLN A 351 13.57 -20.75 17.46
CA GLN A 351 12.75 -21.82 16.91
C GLN A 351 13.12 -23.15 17.57
N GLN A 352 12.15 -24.05 17.70
CA GLN A 352 12.33 -25.30 18.44
C GLN A 352 11.81 -26.51 17.68
N LYS A 353 12.55 -27.63 17.76
CA LYS A 353 12.06 -28.95 17.35
C LYS A 353 12.31 -29.97 18.45
N ILE A 354 11.31 -30.81 18.70
CA ILE A 354 11.36 -31.84 19.73
C ILE A 354 11.31 -33.22 19.09
N PHE A 355 12.31 -34.04 19.39
CA PHE A 355 12.38 -35.44 18.99
C PHE A 355 12.02 -36.33 20.17
N LYS A 356 11.30 -37.42 19.87
CA LYS A 356 11.14 -38.55 20.79
C LYS A 356 12.28 -39.54 20.53
N PHE A 357 13.04 -39.84 21.56
CA PHE A 357 14.25 -40.65 21.45
C PHE A 357 14.23 -41.80 22.45
N LEU A 358 14.35 -43.03 21.95
CA LEU A 358 14.41 -44.22 22.79
C LEU A 358 15.85 -44.72 22.86
N LYS A 359 16.50 -44.53 24.01
CA LYS A 359 17.81 -45.11 24.26
C LYS A 359 17.66 -46.58 24.58
N ASN A 360 18.31 -47.44 23.80
CA ASN A 360 18.34 -48.90 24.01
C ASN A 360 19.52 -49.31 24.88
#